data_AF-H0WVB4-F1
#
_entry.id   AF-H0WVB4-F1
#
_cell.length_a   1.000
_cell.length_b   1.000
_cell.length_c   1.000
_cell.angle_alpha   90.00
_cell.angle_beta   90.00
_cell.angle_gamma   90.00
#
_symmetry.space_group_name_H-M   'P 1'
#
loop_
_entity.id
_entity.type
_entity.pdbx_description
1 polymer ?
#
loop_
_entity_poly.entity_id
_entity_poly.type
_entity_poly.pdbx_seq_one_letter_code
_entity_poly.pdbx_strand_id
1 'polypeptide(L)'
;MDEALAEFIKRTLLKIPLTEMTTILKAWDFLSENQLQTVNFRERKESIVQHLALLCEEKHASLNDAAILDIIYTQVHRHQKMWDVFQMSKGPDEDVDLFDMKQFKSTFKKILQRALKNVTVSFRDTEDNAVWIRIAWGTQYTKPNQYRPTYVVYHSQTPYAFASISTLKRNVPLLGQALMIASKHHQITKMDLRSRYLDSLKAIVFKQYNQNFETHYSATPLQERSLGLDINMDSRIIHENITEKEKVQRITLETFGDCPQPQLEFAQYKLETKFKSDLNASILAERKEPLRCLIKFSSPHLLEALKSLAPAGIADAPLSPLLTCIPNKRMNYFKIRDK
;
A
#
# COMPACT_ATOMS: atom_id res chain seq x y z
N MET A 1 -33.33 -9.08 10.14
CA MET A 1 -31.93 -8.62 10.28
C MET A 1 -31.91 -7.40 11.20
N ASP A 2 -30.83 -7.10 11.93
CA ASP A 2 -30.71 -5.81 12.64
C ASP A 2 -30.73 -4.66 11.62
N GLU A 3 -31.52 -3.61 11.88
CA GLU A 3 -31.69 -2.47 10.96
C GLU A 3 -30.35 -1.79 10.67
N ALA A 4 -29.47 -1.71 11.68
CA ALA A 4 -28.14 -1.15 11.52
C ALA A 4 -27.24 -2.00 10.59
N LEU A 5 -27.45 -3.31 10.56
CA LEU A 5 -26.74 -4.24 9.67
C LEU A 5 -27.25 -4.13 8.24
N ALA A 6 -28.58 -4.07 8.05
CA ALA A 6 -29.20 -3.87 6.74
C ALA A 6 -28.72 -2.55 6.11
N GLU A 7 -28.68 -1.47 6.90
CA GLU A 7 -28.18 -0.18 6.43
C GLU A 7 -26.68 -0.21 6.10
N PHE A 8 -25.88 -0.93 6.87
CA PHE A 8 -24.46 -1.11 6.58
C PHE A 8 -24.23 -1.84 5.25
N ILE A 9 -25.00 -2.91 4.98
CA ILE A 9 -24.95 -3.63 3.69
C ILE A 9 -25.38 -2.70 2.56
N LYS A 10 -26.53 -2.01 2.68
CA LYS A 10 -27.03 -1.07 1.67
C LYS A 10 -26.00 0.00 1.32
N ARG A 11 -25.41 0.65 2.32
CA ARG A 11 -24.37 1.68 2.11
C ARG A 11 -23.09 1.14 1.50
N THR A 12 -22.75 -0.12 1.76
CA THR A 12 -21.58 -0.77 1.14
C THR A 12 -21.86 -1.06 -0.33
N LEU A 13 -23.02 -1.63 -0.65
CA LEU A 13 -23.45 -1.88 -2.02
C LEU A 13 -23.60 -0.58 -2.84
N LEU A 14 -24.12 0.50 -2.23
CA LEU A 14 -24.22 1.80 -2.87
C LEU A 14 -22.87 2.43 -3.22
N LYS A 15 -21.76 2.02 -2.61
CA LYS A 15 -20.42 2.50 -2.99
C LYS A 15 -19.88 1.79 -4.23
N ILE A 16 -20.34 0.59 -4.51
CA ILE A 16 -19.81 -0.24 -5.59
C ILE A 16 -20.27 0.31 -6.95
N PRO A 17 -19.36 0.58 -7.90
CA PRO A 17 -19.74 0.90 -9.27
C PRO A 17 -20.56 -0.23 -9.92
N LEU A 18 -21.58 0.10 -10.72
CA LEU A 18 -22.43 -0.89 -11.39
C LEU A 18 -21.62 -1.88 -12.26
N THR A 19 -20.56 -1.38 -12.91
CA THR A 19 -19.64 -2.15 -13.75
C THR A 19 -18.90 -3.26 -13.00
N GLU A 20 -18.69 -3.10 -11.69
CA GLU A 20 -17.92 -4.01 -10.85
C GLU A 20 -18.79 -4.82 -9.88
N MET A 21 -20.09 -4.49 -9.78
CA MET A 21 -20.98 -5.06 -8.78
C MET A 21 -21.15 -6.57 -8.95
N THR A 22 -21.29 -7.06 -10.19
CA THR A 22 -21.40 -8.50 -10.46
C THR A 22 -20.13 -9.25 -10.05
N THR A 23 -18.95 -8.68 -10.33
CA THR A 23 -17.65 -9.25 -9.94
C THR A 23 -17.50 -9.32 -8.42
N ILE A 24 -17.86 -8.26 -7.71
CA ILE A 24 -17.78 -8.22 -6.24
C ILE A 24 -18.77 -9.18 -5.60
N LEU A 25 -20.00 -9.26 -6.10
CA LEU A 25 -21.01 -10.18 -5.58
C LEU A 25 -20.63 -11.65 -5.81
N LYS A 26 -20.06 -11.98 -6.98
CA LYS A 26 -19.51 -13.32 -7.24
C LYS A 26 -18.35 -13.65 -6.30
N ALA A 27 -17.42 -12.71 -6.09
CA ALA A 27 -16.30 -12.89 -5.16
C ALA A 27 -16.73 -12.98 -3.67
N TRP A 28 -17.94 -12.50 -3.35
CA TRP A 28 -18.52 -12.59 -2.02
C TRP A 28 -19.12 -13.97 -1.73
N ASP A 29 -19.62 -14.66 -2.76
CA ASP A 29 -20.14 -16.04 -2.69
C ASP A 29 -21.21 -16.28 -1.61
N PHE A 30 -21.89 -15.21 -1.17
CA PHE A 30 -22.97 -15.28 -0.19
C PHE A 30 -24.34 -15.51 -0.86
N LEU A 31 -24.55 -14.84 -2.00
CA LEU A 31 -25.74 -14.99 -2.84
C LEU A 31 -25.43 -16.02 -3.93
N SER A 32 -26.32 -16.98 -4.15
CA SER A 32 -26.13 -17.98 -5.19
C SER A 32 -26.30 -17.37 -6.58
N GLU A 33 -25.70 -18.00 -7.59
CA GLU A 33 -25.78 -17.52 -8.98
C GLU A 33 -27.24 -17.39 -9.47
N ASN A 34 -28.10 -18.32 -9.07
CA ASN A 34 -29.53 -18.27 -9.40
C ASN A 34 -30.20 -17.00 -8.84
N GLN A 35 -29.86 -16.61 -7.61
CA GLN A 35 -30.40 -15.39 -7.00
C GLN A 35 -29.85 -14.13 -7.66
N LEU A 36 -28.58 -14.16 -8.10
CA LEU A 36 -27.98 -13.07 -8.86
C LEU A 36 -28.59 -12.93 -10.27
N GLN A 37 -29.05 -14.01 -10.89
CA GLN A 37 -29.76 -13.96 -12.18
C GLN A 37 -31.14 -13.32 -12.08
N THR A 38 -31.82 -13.44 -10.93
CA THR A 38 -33.11 -12.78 -10.67
C THR A 38 -32.99 -11.26 -10.60
N VAL A 39 -31.79 -10.74 -10.28
CA VAL A 39 -31.56 -9.30 -10.13
C VAL A 39 -31.39 -8.63 -11.49
N ASN A 40 -32.27 -7.68 -11.79
CA ASN A 40 -32.20 -6.88 -13.02
C ASN A 40 -31.16 -5.76 -12.91
N PHE A 41 -29.91 -6.03 -13.32
CA PHE A 41 -28.82 -5.04 -13.31
C PHE A 41 -28.98 -3.87 -14.31
N ARG A 42 -30.07 -3.82 -15.08
CA ARG A 42 -30.39 -2.69 -15.98
C ARG A 42 -31.15 -1.56 -15.28
N GLU A 43 -31.60 -1.79 -14.04
CA GLU A 43 -32.36 -0.81 -13.27
C GLU A 43 -31.47 0.26 -12.62
N ARG A 44 -32.12 1.22 -11.95
CA ARG A 44 -31.42 2.18 -11.11
C ARG A 44 -30.72 1.47 -9.95
N LYS A 45 -29.57 2.00 -9.57
CA LYS A 45 -28.70 1.42 -8.55
C LYS A 45 -29.42 1.27 -7.21
N GLU A 46 -30.26 2.22 -6.83
CA GLU A 46 -31.03 2.16 -5.59
C GLU A 46 -31.97 0.95 -5.55
N SER A 47 -32.68 0.68 -6.65
CA SER A 47 -33.58 -0.47 -6.78
C SER A 47 -32.83 -1.80 -6.69
N ILE A 48 -31.68 -1.89 -7.36
CA ILE A 48 -30.81 -3.07 -7.30
C ILE A 48 -30.33 -3.32 -5.87
N VAL A 49 -29.87 -2.27 -5.18
CA VAL A 49 -29.39 -2.40 -3.79
C VAL A 49 -30.53 -2.77 -2.83
N GLN A 50 -31.74 -2.25 -3.03
CA GLN A 50 -32.90 -2.65 -2.24
C GLN A 50 -33.23 -4.13 -2.44
N HIS A 51 -33.24 -4.61 -3.69
CA HIS A 51 -33.48 -6.02 -3.99
C HIS A 51 -32.41 -6.92 -3.38
N LEU A 52 -31.12 -6.55 -3.51
CA LEU A 52 -30.02 -7.29 -2.90
C LEU A 52 -30.11 -7.31 -1.37
N ALA A 53 -30.54 -6.21 -0.74
CA ALA A 53 -30.72 -6.15 0.71
C ALA A 53 -31.84 -7.10 1.18
N LEU A 54 -32.94 -7.20 0.43
CA LEU A 54 -34.02 -8.17 0.72
C LEU A 54 -33.50 -9.62 0.63
N LEU A 55 -32.75 -9.96 -0.42
CA LEU A 55 -32.12 -11.28 -0.53
C LEU A 55 -31.16 -11.57 0.63
N CYS A 56 -30.45 -10.56 1.14
CA CYS A 56 -29.61 -10.69 2.32
C CYS A 56 -30.42 -10.93 3.61
N GLU A 57 -31.62 -10.35 3.71
CA GLU A 57 -32.55 -10.56 4.82
C GLU A 57 -33.12 -11.98 4.81
N GLU A 58 -33.52 -12.48 3.65
CA GLU A 58 -34.02 -13.85 3.45
C GLU A 58 -32.98 -14.91 3.83
N LYS A 59 -31.70 -14.70 3.45
CA LYS A 59 -30.60 -15.60 3.83
C LYS A 59 -30.03 -15.35 5.23
N HIS A 60 -30.65 -14.46 6.02
CA HIS A 60 -30.22 -14.09 7.37
C HIS A 60 -28.74 -13.69 7.47
N ALA A 61 -28.31 -12.71 6.66
CA ALA A 61 -26.93 -12.24 6.67
C ALA A 61 -26.47 -11.80 8.06
N SER A 62 -25.28 -12.26 8.46
CA SER A 62 -24.64 -11.88 9.71
C SER A 62 -23.73 -10.66 9.55
N LEU A 63 -23.31 -10.07 10.68
CA LEU A 63 -22.31 -9.00 10.67
C LEU A 63 -20.99 -9.45 10.03
N ASN A 64 -20.63 -10.73 10.16
CA ASN A 64 -19.41 -11.25 9.56
C ASN A 64 -19.51 -11.30 8.03
N ASP A 65 -20.67 -11.65 7.49
CA ASP A 65 -20.89 -11.71 6.04
C ASP A 65 -20.82 -10.30 5.43
N ALA A 66 -21.43 -9.32 6.09
CA ALA A 66 -21.32 -7.92 5.69
C ALA A 66 -19.88 -7.38 5.82
N ALA A 67 -19.13 -7.82 6.83
CA ALA A 67 -17.73 -7.46 7.00
C ALA A 67 -16.84 -8.06 5.90
N ILE A 68 -17.15 -9.28 5.42
CA ILE A 68 -16.48 -9.91 4.27
C ILE A 68 -16.75 -9.13 3.00
N LEU A 69 -18.00 -8.70 2.75
CA LEU A 69 -18.34 -7.84 1.61
C LEU A 69 -17.51 -6.55 1.61
N ASP A 70 -17.37 -5.91 2.76
CA ASP A 70 -16.56 -4.69 2.91
C ASP A 70 -15.04 -4.94 2.73
N ILE A 71 -14.53 -6.13 3.12
CA ILE A 71 -13.16 -6.55 2.78
C ILE A 71 -13.00 -6.65 1.26
N ILE A 72 -13.92 -7.33 0.57
CA ILE A 72 -13.85 -7.53 -0.88
C ILE A 72 -13.92 -6.19 -1.62
N TYR A 73 -14.82 -5.30 -1.22
CA TYR A 73 -14.89 -3.95 -1.75
C TYR A 73 -13.53 -3.24 -1.62
N THR A 74 -12.89 -3.32 -0.46
CA THR A 74 -11.58 -2.72 -0.20
C THR A 74 -10.45 -3.39 -1.00
N GLN A 75 -10.55 -4.71 -1.25
CA GLN A 75 -9.60 -5.44 -2.08
C GLN A 75 -9.67 -5.05 -3.56
N VAL A 76 -10.83 -4.66 -4.08
CA VAL A 76 -10.96 -4.12 -5.43
C VAL A 76 -10.50 -2.65 -5.45
N HIS A 77 -10.84 -1.89 -4.42
CA HIS A 77 -10.56 -0.45 -4.32
C HIS A 77 -9.36 -0.13 -3.41
N ARG A 78 -8.25 -0.88 -3.54
CA ARG A 78 -7.08 -0.76 -2.64
C ARG A 78 -6.51 0.66 -2.59
N HIS A 79 -6.54 1.34 -3.73
CA HIS A 79 -6.04 2.70 -3.92
C HIS A 79 -6.83 3.77 -3.14
N GLN A 80 -8.04 3.49 -2.65
CA GLN A 80 -8.80 4.46 -1.85
C GLN A 80 -8.18 4.66 -0.45
N LYS A 81 -7.36 3.72 0.02
CA LYS A 81 -6.73 3.75 1.34
C LYS A 81 -5.24 4.02 1.22
N MET A 82 -4.71 4.72 2.21
CA MET A 82 -3.28 4.81 2.44
C MET A 82 -2.84 3.62 3.29
N TRP A 83 -1.75 2.97 2.90
CA TRP A 83 -1.18 1.81 3.57
C TRP A 83 0.15 2.17 4.22
N ASP A 84 0.36 1.68 5.44
CA ASP A 84 1.60 1.69 6.20
C ASP A 84 2.22 0.28 6.19
N VAL A 85 3.55 0.22 6.14
CA VAL A 85 4.28 -1.05 6.25
C VAL A 85 4.82 -1.22 7.67
N PHE A 86 4.62 -2.42 8.22
CA PHE A 86 5.19 -2.87 9.49
C PHE A 86 6.11 -4.05 9.24
N GLN A 87 7.28 -4.03 9.88
CA GLN A 87 8.24 -5.12 9.89
C GLN A 87 8.27 -5.75 11.27
N MET A 88 8.24 -7.07 11.31
CA MET A 88 8.36 -7.87 12.51
C MET A 88 9.71 -8.59 12.51
N SER A 89 10.30 -8.82 13.68
CA SER A 89 11.52 -9.59 13.82
C SER A 89 11.39 -10.63 14.94
N LYS A 90 11.94 -11.80 14.67
CA LYS A 90 12.05 -12.89 15.66
C LYS A 90 13.22 -12.63 16.60
N GLY A 91 13.17 -13.23 17.78
CA GLY A 91 14.30 -13.23 18.71
C GLY A 91 15.50 -14.03 18.17
N PRO A 92 16.72 -13.80 18.69
CA PRO A 92 17.93 -14.52 18.26
C PRO A 92 17.88 -16.04 18.53
N ASP A 93 17.02 -16.50 19.45
CA ASP A 93 16.95 -17.90 19.92
C ASP A 93 15.63 -18.62 19.55
N GLU A 94 14.86 -18.12 18.58
CA GLU A 94 13.58 -18.73 18.20
C GLU A 94 13.71 -19.65 16.98
N ASP A 95 13.50 -20.95 17.21
CA ASP A 95 13.40 -21.98 16.17
C ASP A 95 12.34 -21.62 15.11
N VAL A 96 12.43 -22.27 13.94
CA VAL A 96 11.46 -22.15 12.84
C VAL A 96 10.15 -22.84 13.25
N ASP A 97 9.39 -22.17 14.11
CA ASP A 97 8.06 -22.59 14.52
C ASP A 97 7.16 -22.74 13.29
N LEU A 98 6.49 -23.90 13.18
CA LEU A 98 5.44 -24.14 12.20
C LEU A 98 4.31 -23.13 12.43
N PHE A 99 4.13 -22.22 11.46
CA PHE A 99 3.12 -21.18 11.54
C PHE A 99 1.74 -21.73 11.18
N ASP A 100 0.84 -21.83 12.16
CA ASP A 100 -0.57 -22.14 11.92
C ASP A 100 -1.43 -20.87 11.85
N MET A 101 -1.99 -20.62 10.66
CA MET A 101 -2.89 -19.49 10.40
C MET A 101 -4.17 -19.54 11.26
N LYS A 102 -4.69 -20.73 11.59
CA LYS A 102 -5.90 -20.86 12.43
C LYS A 102 -5.59 -20.43 13.86
N GLN A 103 -4.45 -20.87 14.41
CA GLN A 103 -3.97 -20.42 15.72
C GLN A 103 -3.73 -18.90 15.72
N PHE A 104 -3.05 -18.37 14.70
CA PHE A 104 -2.83 -16.93 14.56
C PHE A 104 -4.15 -16.14 14.64
N LYS A 105 -5.16 -16.49 13.84
CA LYS A 105 -6.46 -15.80 13.84
C LYS A 105 -7.16 -15.86 15.19
N SER A 106 -7.14 -17.03 15.83
CA SER A 106 -7.75 -17.26 17.15
C SER A 106 -7.07 -16.43 18.23
N THR A 107 -5.73 -16.48 18.29
CA THR A 107 -4.92 -15.72 19.25
C THR A 107 -5.06 -14.22 19.03
N PHE A 108 -4.96 -13.75 17.79
CA PHE A 108 -5.14 -12.36 17.41
C PHE A 108 -6.50 -11.81 17.86
N LYS A 109 -7.58 -12.54 17.55
CA LYS A 109 -8.94 -12.18 17.95
C LYS A 109 -9.08 -12.12 19.48
N LYS A 110 -8.56 -13.12 20.20
CA LYS A 110 -8.60 -13.17 21.67
C LYS A 110 -7.85 -12.01 22.32
N ILE A 111 -6.69 -11.62 21.81
CA ILE A 111 -5.91 -10.49 22.35
C ILE A 111 -6.71 -9.19 22.24
N LEU A 112 -7.27 -8.91 21.07
CA LEU A 112 -8.06 -7.69 20.85
C LEU A 112 -9.34 -7.66 21.69
N GLN A 113 -10.04 -8.78 21.80
CA GLN A 113 -11.26 -8.89 22.62
C GLN A 113 -10.99 -8.79 24.12
N ARG A 114 -9.80 -9.22 24.59
CA ARG A 114 -9.37 -9.02 25.98
C ARG A 114 -9.02 -7.56 26.26
N ALA A 115 -8.39 -6.87 25.30
CA ALA A 115 -8.01 -5.47 25.45
C ALA A 115 -9.20 -4.50 25.32
N LEU A 116 -10.18 -4.83 24.47
CA LEU A 116 -11.34 -3.97 24.17
C LEU A 116 -12.64 -4.77 24.24
N LYS A 117 -13.58 -4.30 25.07
CA LYS A 117 -14.92 -4.89 25.22
C LYS A 117 -15.71 -4.93 23.89
N ASN A 118 -15.59 -3.87 23.10
CA ASN A 118 -16.34 -3.70 21.85
C ASN A 118 -15.37 -3.64 20.66
N VAL A 119 -15.11 -4.78 20.03
CA VAL A 119 -14.30 -4.89 18.81
C VAL A 119 -14.88 -5.96 17.89
N THR A 120 -14.95 -5.68 16.59
CA THR A 120 -15.30 -6.68 15.57
C THR A 120 -14.06 -6.99 14.76
N VAL A 121 -13.67 -8.27 14.71
CA VAL A 121 -12.55 -8.76 13.91
C VAL A 121 -13.08 -9.81 12.94
N SER A 122 -12.87 -9.57 11.65
CA SER A 122 -13.23 -10.48 10.56
C SER A 122 -12.00 -10.79 9.72
N PHE A 123 -11.94 -12.02 9.20
CA PHE A 123 -10.82 -12.53 8.42
C PHE A 123 -11.30 -13.00 7.05
N ARG A 124 -10.49 -12.79 6.02
CA ARG A 124 -10.66 -13.39 4.69
C ARG A 124 -9.32 -13.89 4.20
N ASP A 125 -9.24 -15.17 3.87
CA ASP A 125 -8.02 -15.75 3.30
C ASP A 125 -7.92 -15.43 1.81
N THR A 126 -6.71 -15.34 1.32
CA THR A 126 -6.37 -15.15 -0.09
C THR A 126 -5.37 -16.24 -0.49
N GLU A 127 -5.40 -16.63 -1.76
CA GLU A 127 -4.59 -17.74 -2.32
C GLU A 127 -3.07 -17.60 -2.06
N ASP A 128 -2.57 -16.37 -1.97
CA ASP A 128 -1.15 -16.02 -1.68
C ASP A 128 -0.69 -16.29 -0.22
N ASN A 129 -1.32 -17.21 0.51
CA ASN A 129 -1.12 -17.41 1.96
C ASN A 129 -1.23 -16.09 2.77
N ALA A 130 -2.05 -15.17 2.26
CA ALA A 130 -2.27 -13.86 2.83
C ALA A 130 -3.62 -13.84 3.53
N VAL A 131 -3.69 -13.21 4.70
CA VAL A 131 -4.93 -12.98 5.42
C VAL A 131 -5.26 -11.49 5.43
N TRP A 132 -6.46 -11.17 4.99
CA TRP A 132 -7.07 -9.87 5.16
C TRP A 132 -7.82 -9.84 6.48
N ILE A 133 -7.45 -8.90 7.33
CA ILE A 133 -8.02 -8.71 8.67
C ILE A 133 -8.73 -7.37 8.67
N ARG A 134 -10.02 -7.38 8.94
CA ARG A 134 -10.82 -6.16 9.14
C ARG A 134 -11.12 -6.00 10.61
N ILE A 135 -10.81 -4.82 11.14
CA ILE A 135 -10.98 -4.48 12.55
C ILE A 135 -11.85 -3.25 12.67
N ALA A 136 -13.07 -3.41 13.18
CA ALA A 136 -13.93 -2.29 13.56
C ALA A 136 -13.75 -1.99 15.06
N TRP A 137 -13.28 -0.78 15.35
CA TRP A 137 -12.97 -0.35 16.71
C TRP A 137 -14.20 0.24 17.39
N GLY A 138 -14.45 -0.19 18.62
CA GLY A 138 -15.38 0.45 19.55
C GLY A 138 -14.65 1.02 20.76
N THR A 139 -15.41 1.65 21.65
CA THR A 139 -14.92 2.06 22.96
C THR A 139 -15.57 1.20 24.04
N GLN A 140 -15.21 1.39 25.31
CA GLN A 140 -15.85 0.65 26.41
C GLN A 140 -17.37 0.89 26.50
N TYR A 141 -17.83 2.04 25.98
CA TYR A 141 -19.22 2.50 26.06
C TYR A 141 -19.96 2.48 24.71
N THR A 142 -19.24 2.42 23.59
CA THR A 142 -19.83 2.49 22.25
C THR A 142 -19.61 1.20 21.46
N LYS A 143 -20.65 0.82 20.71
CA LYS A 143 -20.57 -0.26 19.71
C LYS A 143 -19.44 0.02 18.69
N PRO A 144 -18.84 -1.02 18.10
CA PRO A 144 -17.77 -0.86 17.13
C PRO A 144 -18.24 -0.16 15.86
N ASN A 145 -17.50 0.85 15.41
CA ASN A 145 -17.86 1.63 14.23
C ASN A 145 -17.51 0.88 12.95
N GLN A 146 -18.53 0.33 12.29
CA GLN A 146 -18.37 -0.44 11.05
C GLN A 146 -18.01 0.41 9.82
N TYR A 147 -18.18 1.73 9.88
CA TYR A 147 -17.89 2.63 8.75
C TYR A 147 -16.44 3.12 8.72
N ARG A 148 -15.70 2.96 9.82
CA ARG A 148 -14.28 3.32 9.93
C ARG A 148 -13.43 2.16 10.43
N PRO A 149 -13.41 1.03 9.69
CA PRO A 149 -12.56 -0.09 10.04
C PRO A 149 -11.09 0.19 9.70
N THR A 150 -10.21 -0.57 10.33
CA THR A 150 -8.79 -0.70 9.97
C THR A 150 -8.59 -2.04 9.30
N TYR A 151 -7.92 -2.05 8.15
CA TYR A 151 -7.57 -3.26 7.43
C TYR A 151 -6.09 -3.58 7.64
N VAL A 152 -5.78 -4.87 7.79
CA VAL A 152 -4.42 -5.38 7.83
C VAL A 152 -4.32 -6.53 6.83
N VAL A 153 -3.25 -6.53 6.06
CA VAL A 153 -2.86 -7.64 5.17
C VAL A 153 -1.58 -8.23 5.72
N TYR A 154 -1.66 -9.49 6.12
CA TYR A 154 -0.52 -10.22 6.68
C TYR A 154 -0.23 -11.46 5.84
N HIS A 155 1.05 -11.68 5.52
CA HIS A 155 1.52 -12.84 4.78
C HIS A 155 2.28 -13.76 5.73
N SER A 156 1.83 -15.01 5.91
CA SER A 156 2.45 -15.96 6.85
C SER A 156 3.91 -16.25 6.55
N GLN A 157 4.31 -16.19 5.28
CA GLN A 157 5.66 -16.50 4.82
C GLN A 157 6.65 -15.34 4.97
N THR A 158 6.18 -14.15 5.37
CA THR A 158 7.03 -12.96 5.41
C THR A 158 6.91 -12.24 6.76
N PRO A 159 7.99 -11.56 7.21
CA PRO A 159 7.96 -10.78 8.44
C PRO A 159 7.23 -9.43 8.29
N TYR A 160 6.44 -9.22 7.24
CA TYR A 160 5.82 -7.92 6.94
C TYR A 160 4.31 -7.97 7.08
N ALA A 161 3.75 -6.89 7.61
CA ALA A 161 2.32 -6.63 7.66
C ALA A 161 2.02 -5.25 7.09
N PHE A 162 0.96 -5.15 6.31
CA PHE A 162 0.51 -3.90 5.72
C PHE A 162 -0.78 -3.48 6.42
N ALA A 163 -0.85 -2.27 6.97
CA ALA A 163 -2.06 -1.79 7.63
C ALA A 163 -2.55 -0.49 7.00
N SER A 164 -3.86 -0.37 6.81
CA SER A 164 -4.46 0.89 6.38
C SER A 164 -4.32 1.94 7.47
N ILE A 165 -4.01 3.19 7.12
CA ILE A 165 -3.93 4.30 8.08
C ILE A 165 -5.30 4.46 8.75
N SER A 166 -5.34 4.18 10.06
CA SER A 166 -6.52 4.39 10.88
C SER A 166 -6.62 5.84 11.34
N THR A 167 -7.83 6.39 11.36
CA THR A 167 -8.10 7.69 12.00
C THR A 167 -7.87 7.64 13.51
N LEU A 168 -8.00 6.46 14.13
CA LEU A 168 -7.73 6.25 15.55
C LEU A 168 -6.27 5.86 15.78
N LYS A 169 -5.38 6.87 15.78
CA LYS A 169 -3.95 6.70 16.07
C LYS A 169 -3.68 6.01 17.42
N ARG A 170 -4.61 6.13 18.39
CA ARG A 170 -4.54 5.49 19.71
C ARG A 170 -4.48 3.96 19.64
N ASN A 171 -5.10 3.34 18.63
CA ASN A 171 -5.22 1.88 18.54
C ASN A 171 -4.06 1.22 17.78
N VAL A 172 -3.19 2.02 17.14
CA VAL A 172 -2.00 1.53 16.41
C VAL A 172 -1.06 0.71 17.30
N PRO A 173 -0.66 1.15 18.52
CA PRO A 173 0.21 0.34 19.37
C PRO A 173 -0.45 -0.98 19.79
N LEU A 174 -1.74 -0.97 20.11
CA LEU A 174 -2.49 -2.18 20.46
C LEU A 174 -2.55 -3.17 19.28
N LEU A 175 -2.77 -2.65 18.07
CA LEU A 175 -2.75 -3.45 16.86
C LEU A 175 -1.37 -4.07 16.63
N GLY A 176 -0.30 -3.30 16.80
CA GLY A 176 1.07 -3.78 16.68
C GLY A 176 1.39 -4.89 17.69
N GLN A 177 0.99 -4.72 18.95
CA GLN A 177 1.15 -5.75 19.99
C GLN A 177 0.35 -7.01 19.68
N ALA A 178 -0.90 -6.88 19.22
CA ALA A 178 -1.73 -8.02 18.85
C ALA A 178 -1.12 -8.80 17.68
N LEU A 179 -0.60 -8.11 16.66
CA LEU A 179 0.11 -8.74 15.53
C LEU A 179 1.38 -9.43 15.99
N MET A 180 2.21 -8.76 16.79
CA MET A 180 3.47 -9.28 17.34
C MET A 180 3.24 -10.59 18.11
N ILE A 181 2.34 -10.58 19.10
CA ILE A 181 2.07 -11.74 19.95
C ILE A 181 1.43 -12.87 19.15
N ALA A 182 0.44 -12.56 18.30
CA ALA A 182 -0.26 -13.58 17.52
C ALA A 182 0.67 -14.28 16.51
N SER A 183 1.64 -13.54 15.96
CA SER A 183 2.61 -14.06 15.00
C SER A 183 3.87 -14.64 15.63
N LYS A 184 3.98 -14.65 16.97
CA LYS A 184 5.16 -15.09 17.72
C LYS A 184 6.45 -14.36 17.27
N HIS A 185 6.37 -13.05 17.14
CA HIS A 185 7.54 -12.20 16.92
C HIS A 185 7.85 -11.41 18.19
N HIS A 186 9.11 -11.01 18.37
CA HIS A 186 9.54 -10.28 19.55
C HIS A 186 9.37 -8.76 19.40
N GLN A 187 9.56 -8.25 18.18
CA GLN A 187 9.53 -6.81 17.92
C GLN A 187 8.72 -6.50 16.67
N ILE A 188 8.02 -5.37 16.69
CA ILE A 188 7.34 -4.78 15.53
C ILE A 188 7.78 -3.33 15.38
N THR A 189 8.23 -2.96 14.19
CA THR A 189 8.63 -1.59 13.84
C THR A 189 7.80 -1.10 12.68
N LYS A 190 7.34 0.16 12.78
CA LYS A 190 6.68 0.82 11.66
C LYS A 190 7.76 1.36 10.71
N MET A 191 7.71 0.97 9.45
CA MET A 191 8.61 1.49 8.43
C MET A 191 8.16 2.88 7.98
N ASP A 192 9.13 3.69 7.53
CA ASP A 192 8.88 5.00 6.92
C ASP A 192 8.50 4.87 5.42
N LEU A 193 7.66 3.88 5.11
CA LEU A 193 7.16 3.58 3.77
C LEU A 193 5.63 3.58 3.76
N ARG A 194 5.04 4.44 2.91
CA ARG A 194 3.58 4.61 2.78
C ARG A 194 3.16 4.84 1.34
N SER A 195 2.07 4.21 0.91
CA SER A 195 1.46 4.46 -0.41
C SER A 195 0.01 4.02 -0.43
N ARG A 196 -0.77 4.48 -1.42
CA ARG A 196 -2.08 3.91 -1.75
C ARG A 196 -2.00 2.59 -2.52
N TYR A 197 -0.89 2.32 -3.19
CA TYR A 197 -0.72 1.12 -4.00
C TYR A 197 -0.09 0.00 -3.19
N LEU A 198 -0.94 -0.88 -2.64
CA LEU A 198 -0.49 -2.03 -1.84
C LEU A 198 0.45 -2.96 -2.63
N ASP A 199 0.17 -3.19 -3.92
CA ASP A 199 0.99 -4.06 -4.78
C ASP A 199 2.40 -3.49 -5.00
N SER A 200 2.52 -2.17 -5.11
CA SER A 200 3.82 -1.49 -5.20
C SER A 200 4.59 -1.55 -3.88
N LEU A 201 3.91 -1.44 -2.74
CA LEU A 201 4.53 -1.67 -1.43
C LEU A 201 5.02 -3.11 -1.29
N LYS A 202 4.21 -4.10 -1.71
CA LYS A 202 4.59 -5.52 -1.75
C LYS A 202 5.85 -5.72 -2.59
N ALA A 203 5.89 -5.17 -3.81
CA ALA A 203 7.03 -5.25 -4.70
C ALA A 203 8.31 -4.67 -4.09
N ILE A 204 8.24 -3.46 -3.50
CA ILE A 204 9.40 -2.79 -2.86
C ILE A 204 9.91 -3.60 -1.66
N VAL A 205 9.00 -4.02 -0.78
CA VAL A 205 9.34 -4.69 0.48
C VAL A 205 9.91 -6.08 0.20
N PHE A 206 9.29 -6.85 -0.69
CA PHE A 206 9.74 -8.19 -1.04
C PHE A 206 10.91 -8.20 -2.04
N LYS A 207 11.34 -7.01 -2.53
CA LYS A 207 12.37 -6.86 -3.58
C LYS A 207 12.05 -7.61 -4.88
N GLN A 208 10.77 -7.88 -5.14
CA GLN A 208 10.33 -8.66 -6.30
C GLN A 208 10.52 -7.93 -7.64
N TYR A 209 10.71 -6.61 -7.64
CA TYR A 209 10.89 -5.83 -8.88
C TYR A 209 12.32 -5.88 -9.46
N ASN A 210 13.31 -6.34 -8.67
CA ASN A 210 14.73 -6.39 -9.06
C ASN A 210 15.36 -7.80 -8.91
N GLN A 211 14.59 -8.84 -8.63
CA GLN A 211 15.14 -10.19 -8.41
C GLN A 211 15.63 -10.91 -9.67
N ASN A 212 15.41 -10.35 -10.87
CA ASN A 212 15.85 -10.97 -12.13
C ASN A 212 17.26 -10.52 -12.60
N PHE A 213 17.99 -9.73 -11.80
CA PHE A 213 19.24 -9.10 -12.26
C PHE A 213 20.52 -9.93 -12.03
N GLU A 214 20.47 -11.09 -11.36
CA GLU A 214 21.66 -11.95 -11.23
C GLU A 214 21.74 -13.08 -12.27
N THR A 215 20.68 -13.38 -13.03
CA THR A 215 20.66 -14.55 -13.94
C THR A 215 20.72 -14.25 -15.43
N HIS A 216 20.64 -12.99 -15.88
CA HIS A 216 20.68 -12.68 -17.32
C HIS A 216 21.63 -11.53 -17.68
N TYR A 217 22.89 -11.63 -17.23
CA TYR A 217 24.00 -11.15 -18.07
C TYR A 217 24.19 -12.12 -19.24
N SER A 218 23.23 -12.13 -20.18
CA SER A 218 23.40 -12.75 -21.49
C SER A 218 22.57 -11.98 -22.52
N ALA A 219 23.26 -11.04 -23.16
CA ALA A 219 23.11 -10.65 -24.56
C ALA A 219 21.69 -10.44 -25.11
N THR A 220 21.23 -9.18 -25.07
CA THR A 220 20.74 -8.50 -26.28
C THR A 220 20.74 -6.99 -26.04
N PRO A 221 21.44 -6.17 -26.83
CA PRO A 221 21.20 -4.73 -26.81
C PRO A 221 19.76 -4.54 -27.30
N LEU A 222 18.90 -3.98 -26.45
CA LEU A 222 17.55 -3.62 -26.84
C LEU A 222 17.64 -2.63 -28.00
N GLN A 223 17.33 -3.13 -29.20
CA GLN A 223 16.97 -2.29 -30.33
C GLN A 223 15.89 -1.33 -29.85
N GLU A 224 16.21 -0.04 -29.99
CA GLU A 224 15.33 1.08 -29.75
C GLU A 224 13.95 0.76 -30.35
N ARG A 225 12.98 0.47 -29.49
CA ARG A 225 11.58 0.29 -29.90
C ARG A 225 11.03 1.68 -30.17
N SER A 226 11.49 2.28 -31.26
CA SER A 226 10.92 3.46 -31.87
C SER A 226 9.45 3.14 -32.16
N LEU A 227 8.58 3.83 -31.44
CA LEU A 227 7.15 3.90 -31.77
C LEU A 227 7.04 4.55 -33.15
N GLY A 228 7.03 3.75 -34.22
CA GLY A 228 6.45 4.09 -35.53
C GLY A 228 6.73 5.48 -36.09
N LEU A 229 7.93 6.01 -35.87
CA LEU A 229 8.40 7.30 -36.37
C LEU A 229 9.62 7.10 -37.28
N ASP A 230 9.54 6.10 -38.16
CA ASP A 230 10.27 6.15 -39.44
C ASP A 230 9.53 7.14 -40.37
N ILE A 231 9.46 8.40 -39.93
CA ILE A 231 9.14 9.51 -40.80
C ILE A 231 10.50 10.14 -41.13
N ASN A 232 11.10 9.66 -42.21
CA ASN A 232 11.98 10.40 -43.10
C ASN A 232 12.73 11.57 -42.41
N MET A 233 13.65 11.26 -41.49
CA MET A 233 14.50 12.27 -40.89
C MET A 233 15.53 12.71 -41.94
N ASP A 234 15.58 14.01 -42.22
CA ASP A 234 16.55 14.60 -43.14
C ASP A 234 17.97 14.25 -42.67
N SER A 235 18.73 13.53 -43.50
CA SER A 235 20.12 13.09 -43.24
C SER A 235 21.10 14.20 -42.88
N ARG A 236 20.69 15.47 -42.98
CA ARG A 236 21.44 16.66 -42.58
C ARG A 236 21.26 17.05 -41.10
N ILE A 237 20.33 16.43 -40.37
CA ILE A 237 20.09 16.70 -38.94
C ILE A 237 21.11 15.92 -38.11
N ILE A 238 22.19 16.59 -37.74
CA ILE A 238 23.20 16.07 -36.81
C ILE A 238 22.68 16.31 -35.39
N HIS A 239 22.53 15.23 -34.61
CA HIS A 239 22.24 15.36 -33.18
C HIS A 239 23.56 15.56 -32.43
N GLU A 240 23.89 16.79 -32.09
CA GLU A 240 25.17 17.15 -31.45
C GLU A 240 25.37 16.46 -30.09
N ASN A 241 24.28 16.14 -29.38
CA ASN A 241 24.29 15.59 -28.02
C ASN A 241 24.05 14.07 -27.94
N ILE A 242 24.28 13.30 -29.01
CA ILE A 242 24.06 11.83 -29.00
C ILE A 242 24.86 11.18 -27.86
N THR A 243 26.14 11.49 -27.74
CA THR A 243 27.04 10.88 -26.75
C THR A 243 26.63 11.19 -25.31
N GLU A 244 26.18 12.42 -25.04
CA GLU A 244 25.67 12.81 -23.74
C GLU A 244 24.33 12.14 -23.44
N LYS A 245 23.42 12.06 -24.43
CA LYS A 245 22.13 11.39 -24.30
C LYS A 245 22.31 9.89 -24.00
N GLU A 246 23.23 9.21 -24.69
CA GLU A 246 23.59 7.81 -24.43
C GLU A 246 24.19 7.63 -23.03
N LYS A 247 25.05 8.56 -22.58
CA LYS A 247 25.62 8.55 -21.23
C LYS A 247 24.53 8.70 -20.17
N VAL A 248 23.60 9.65 -20.34
CA VAL A 248 22.47 9.88 -19.43
C VAL A 248 21.56 8.65 -19.39
N GLN A 249 21.26 8.05 -20.54
CA GLN A 249 20.48 6.81 -20.61
C GLN A 249 21.16 5.66 -19.85
N ARG A 250 22.46 5.45 -20.07
CA ARG A 250 23.24 4.41 -19.37
C ARG A 250 23.19 4.59 -17.85
N ILE A 251 23.48 5.81 -17.35
CA ILE A 251 23.44 6.11 -15.91
C ILE A 251 22.02 5.91 -15.34
N THR A 252 20.99 6.29 -16.09
CA THR A 252 19.60 6.13 -15.68
C THR A 252 19.23 4.65 -15.57
N LEU A 253 19.68 3.84 -16.54
CA LEU A 253 19.47 2.39 -16.58
C LEU A 253 20.23 1.69 -15.46
N GLU A 254 21.48 2.06 -15.19
CA GLU A 254 22.25 1.55 -14.03
C GLU A 254 21.58 1.90 -12.70
N THR A 255 20.94 3.06 -12.60
CA THR A 255 20.34 3.55 -11.35
C THR A 255 18.96 2.98 -11.06
N PHE A 256 18.08 2.92 -12.05
CA PHE A 256 16.68 2.50 -11.87
C PHE A 256 16.39 1.10 -12.45
N GLY A 257 17.21 0.62 -13.38
CA GLY A 257 16.96 -0.60 -14.15
C GLY A 257 15.95 -0.41 -15.29
N ASP A 258 15.81 -1.47 -16.09
CA ASP A 258 14.93 -1.49 -17.27
C ASP A 258 13.46 -1.75 -16.94
N CYS A 259 13.18 -2.35 -15.79
CA CYS A 259 11.82 -2.67 -15.40
C CYS A 259 10.99 -1.42 -15.06
N PRO A 260 9.65 -1.49 -15.25
CA PRO A 260 8.73 -0.49 -14.74
C PRO A 260 8.92 -0.32 -13.23
N GLN A 261 9.02 0.92 -12.77
CA GLN A 261 9.22 1.18 -11.35
C GLN A 261 7.92 0.93 -10.55
N PRO A 262 8.00 0.61 -9.26
CA PRO A 262 6.81 0.51 -8.43
C PRO A 262 6.11 1.88 -8.30
N GLN A 263 4.78 1.87 -8.28
CA GLN A 263 3.99 3.09 -8.25
C GLN A 263 3.96 3.68 -6.83
N LEU A 264 4.57 4.86 -6.70
CA LEU A 264 4.54 5.66 -5.47
C LEU A 264 4.03 7.05 -5.79
N GLU A 265 3.24 7.62 -4.89
CA GLU A 265 2.55 8.88 -5.15
C GLU A 265 3.29 10.10 -4.62
N PHE A 266 4.15 9.87 -3.62
CA PHE A 266 4.91 10.92 -2.98
C PHE A 266 6.16 10.39 -2.27
N ALA A 267 7.11 11.32 -2.10
CA ALA A 267 8.24 11.19 -1.19
C ALA A 267 8.37 12.48 -0.40
N GLN A 268 8.62 12.38 0.91
CA GLN A 268 8.65 13.51 1.82
C GLN A 268 9.97 13.54 2.58
N TYR A 269 10.66 14.67 2.53
CA TYR A 269 11.93 14.92 3.22
C TYR A 269 11.71 16.04 4.23
N LYS A 270 11.87 15.71 5.51
CA LYS A 270 11.83 16.67 6.61
C LYS A 270 13.26 16.90 7.10
N LEU A 271 13.79 18.08 6.86
CA LEU A 271 15.10 18.52 7.34
C LEU A 271 14.93 19.30 8.63
N GLU A 272 15.69 18.92 9.66
CA GLU A 272 15.81 19.59 10.95
C GLU A 272 17.31 19.72 11.26
N THR A 273 17.98 20.71 10.67
CA THR A 273 19.44 20.92 10.81
C THR A 273 19.74 22.30 11.37
N LYS A 274 20.80 22.44 12.16
CA LYS A 274 21.31 23.74 12.60
C LYS A 274 22.10 24.35 11.46
N PHE A 275 22.03 25.67 11.36
CA PHE A 275 22.86 26.39 10.40
C PHE A 275 24.32 26.33 10.85
N LYS A 276 25.15 25.60 10.10
CA LYS A 276 26.61 25.56 10.32
C LYS A 276 27.25 26.46 9.26
N SER A 277 27.81 27.58 9.68
CA SER A 277 28.61 28.46 8.84
C SER A 277 30.05 28.41 9.33
N ASP A 278 31.00 28.12 8.45
CA ASP A 278 32.43 28.15 8.74
C ASP A 278 32.95 29.59 8.93
N LEU A 279 32.16 30.58 8.52
CA LEU A 279 32.41 31.99 8.77
C LEU A 279 31.75 32.36 10.11
N ASN A 280 32.58 32.62 11.11
CA ASN A 280 32.24 32.97 12.51
C ASN A 280 31.38 34.24 12.70
N ALA A 281 30.74 34.78 11.66
CA ALA A 281 30.06 36.09 11.69
C ALA A 281 28.67 36.10 11.02
N SER A 282 28.01 34.95 10.85
CA SER A 282 26.64 34.94 10.31
C SER A 282 25.59 35.00 11.43
N ILE A 283 24.63 35.91 11.29
CA ILE A 283 23.49 36.14 12.21
C ILE A 283 22.64 34.86 12.42
N LEU A 284 22.77 33.88 11.52
CA LEU A 284 22.05 32.61 11.56
C LEU A 284 22.81 31.50 12.33
N ALA A 285 24.14 31.61 12.50
CA ALA A 285 24.93 30.64 13.24
C ALA A 285 24.70 30.72 14.77
N GLU A 286 24.32 31.88 15.29
CA GLU A 286 23.99 32.07 16.71
C GLU A 286 22.58 31.57 17.08
N ARG A 287 21.72 31.30 16.09
CA ARG A 287 20.36 30.81 16.35
C ARG A 287 20.40 29.37 16.87
N LYS A 288 19.98 29.17 18.12
CA LYS A 288 19.83 27.84 18.74
C LYS A 288 18.78 26.96 18.05
N GLU A 289 17.82 27.57 17.37
CA GLU A 289 16.70 26.86 16.74
C GLU A 289 17.13 26.20 15.41
N PRO A 290 16.77 24.94 15.18
CA PRO A 290 17.08 24.26 13.93
C PRO A 290 16.25 24.81 12.77
N LEU A 291 16.87 24.92 11.60
CA LEU A 291 16.18 25.16 10.34
C LEU A 291 15.31 23.96 10.02
N ARG A 292 14.02 24.23 9.80
CA ARG A 292 13.01 23.21 9.47
C ARG A 292 12.57 23.41 8.03
N CYS A 293 12.96 22.49 7.16
CA CYS A 293 12.51 22.48 5.77
C CYS A 293 11.72 21.20 5.49
N LEU A 294 10.62 21.34 4.75
CA LEU A 294 9.82 20.21 4.31
C LEU A 294 9.71 20.22 2.80
N ILE A 295 10.32 19.23 2.16
CA ILE A 295 10.24 19.01 0.72
C ILE A 295 9.31 17.82 0.49
N LYS A 296 8.29 17.99 -0.35
CA LYS A 296 7.37 16.90 -0.72
C LYS A 296 7.26 16.82 -2.23
N PHE A 297 7.73 15.72 -2.79
CA PHE A 297 7.50 15.37 -4.18
C PHE A 297 6.16 14.64 -4.28
N SER A 298 5.35 14.95 -5.29
CA SER A 298 4.10 14.24 -5.55
C SER A 298 3.91 14.06 -7.04
N SER A 299 3.53 12.85 -7.45
CA SER A 299 3.23 12.48 -8.83
C SER A 299 2.38 11.22 -8.80
N PRO A 300 1.48 10.97 -9.77
CA PRO A 300 0.77 9.69 -9.88
C PRO A 300 1.71 8.48 -9.96
N HIS A 301 2.92 8.67 -10.52
CA HIS A 301 3.96 7.64 -10.61
C HIS A 301 5.35 8.27 -10.38
N LEU A 302 5.66 8.57 -9.12
CA LEU A 302 6.87 9.31 -8.74
C LEU A 302 8.17 8.70 -9.23
N LEU A 303 8.37 7.39 -9.05
CA LEU A 303 9.64 6.76 -9.40
C LEU A 303 9.90 6.75 -10.91
N GLU A 304 8.87 6.50 -11.72
CA GLU A 304 8.97 6.58 -13.18
C GLU A 304 9.16 8.01 -13.65
N ALA A 305 8.48 8.98 -13.02
CA ALA A 305 8.70 10.38 -13.27
C ALA A 305 10.17 10.76 -12.99
N LEU A 306 10.73 10.33 -11.85
CA LEU A 306 12.15 10.54 -11.52
C LEU A 306 13.08 9.89 -12.55
N LYS A 307 12.81 8.65 -12.97
CA LYS A 307 13.56 7.96 -14.04
C LYS A 307 13.55 8.75 -15.35
N SER A 308 12.44 9.42 -15.68
CA SER A 308 12.30 10.22 -16.91
C SER A 308 12.91 11.62 -16.87
N LEU A 309 13.25 12.17 -15.70
CA LEU A 309 13.71 13.56 -15.58
C LEU A 309 15.02 13.84 -16.31
N ALA A 310 16.01 12.96 -16.13
CA ALA A 310 17.34 13.15 -16.75
C ALA A 310 17.30 12.90 -18.27
N PRO A 311 16.67 11.83 -18.78
CA PRO A 311 16.49 11.66 -20.23
C PRO A 311 15.70 12.80 -20.91
N ALA A 312 14.79 13.46 -20.18
CA ALA A 312 14.04 14.62 -20.68
C ALA A 312 14.81 15.95 -20.60
N GLY A 313 16.03 15.96 -20.05
CA GLY A 313 16.84 17.19 -19.89
C GLY A 313 16.32 18.16 -18.83
N ILE A 314 15.44 17.70 -17.92
CA ILE A 314 14.87 18.53 -16.85
C ILE A 314 15.79 18.56 -15.62
N ALA A 315 16.63 17.53 -15.45
CA ALA A 315 17.57 17.41 -14.35
C ALA A 315 18.89 16.79 -14.81
N ASP A 316 19.98 17.17 -14.16
CA ASP A 316 21.30 16.63 -14.47
C ASP A 316 21.45 15.17 -13.98
N ALA A 317 22.14 14.36 -14.77
CA ALA A 317 22.55 13.01 -14.36
C ALA A 317 23.94 13.05 -13.70
N PRO A 318 24.18 12.31 -12.60
CA PRO A 318 23.25 11.40 -11.92
C PRO A 318 22.29 12.13 -10.97
N LEU A 319 21.05 11.62 -10.88
CA LEU A 319 20.08 12.11 -9.91
C LEU A 319 20.54 11.87 -8.48
N SER A 320 20.09 12.74 -7.57
CA SER A 320 20.46 12.67 -6.15
C SER A 320 20.20 11.28 -5.55
N PRO A 321 21.17 10.69 -4.83
CA PRO A 321 21.01 9.41 -4.14
C PRO A 321 19.82 9.38 -3.17
N LEU A 322 19.40 10.55 -2.65
CA LEU A 322 18.23 10.65 -1.77
C LEU A 322 16.93 10.26 -2.48
N LEU A 323 16.83 10.52 -3.78
CA LEU A 323 15.67 10.20 -4.61
C LEU A 323 15.76 8.78 -5.18
N THR A 324 16.96 8.35 -5.59
CA THR A 324 17.16 7.04 -6.21
C THR A 324 17.18 5.89 -5.21
N CYS A 325 17.48 6.15 -3.93
CA CYS A 325 17.53 5.11 -2.90
C CYS A 325 16.17 4.70 -2.30
N ILE A 326 15.06 5.35 -2.67
CA ILE A 326 13.72 5.08 -2.12
C ILE A 326 13.38 3.58 -2.14
N PRO A 327 13.52 2.87 -3.28
CA PRO A 327 13.18 1.45 -3.37
C PRO A 327 14.15 0.56 -2.59
N ASN A 328 15.45 0.91 -2.58
CA ASN A 328 16.50 0.14 -1.91
C ASN A 328 16.44 0.28 -0.38
N LYS A 329 16.22 1.50 0.11
CA LYS A 329 16.06 1.80 1.54
C LYS A 329 14.67 1.48 2.07
N ARG A 330 13.69 1.21 1.19
CA ARG A 330 12.29 0.95 1.54
C ARG A 330 11.71 2.07 2.41
N MET A 331 11.96 3.32 2.01
CA MET A 331 11.50 4.51 2.72
C MET A 331 11.10 5.59 1.73
N ASN A 332 9.95 6.21 1.94
CA ASN A 332 9.56 7.43 1.22
C ASN A 332 9.28 8.60 2.16
N TYR A 333 9.48 8.43 3.47
CA TYR A 333 9.48 9.49 4.46
C TYR A 333 10.87 9.58 5.10
N PHE A 334 11.58 10.67 4.85
CA PHE A 334 12.93 10.89 5.35
C PHE A 334 12.92 11.98 6.41
N LYS A 335 13.56 11.71 7.55
CA LYS A 335 13.88 12.72 8.56
C LYS A 335 15.39 12.90 8.61
N ILE A 336 15.87 14.03 8.10
CA ILE A 336 17.28 14.38 8.10
C ILE A 336 17.49 15.30 9.30
N ARG A 337 18.32 14.84 10.24
CA ARG A 337 18.72 15.58 11.45
C ARG A 337 20.22 15.67 11.48
N ASP A 338 20.73 16.70 12.14
CA ASP A 338 22.17 16.75 12.47
C ASP A 338 22.54 15.54 13.32
N LYS A 339 23.65 14.89 12.96
CA LYS A 339 24.31 13.88 13.80
C LYS A 339 24.99 14.51 15.00
#